data_AF-A0A945YWS3-F1
#
_entry.id   AF-A0A945YWS3-F1
#
_cell.length_a   1.000
_cell.length_b   1.000
_cell.length_c   1.000
_cell.angle_alpha   90.00
_cell.angle_beta   90.00
_cell.angle_gamma   90.00
#
_symmetry.space_group_name_H-M   'P 1'
#
loop_
_entity.id
_entity.type
_entity.pdbx_description
1 polymer ?
#
loop_
_entity_poly.entity_id
_entity_poly.type
_entity_poly.pdbx_seq_one_letter_code
_entity_poly.pdbx_strand_id
1 'polypeptide(L)'
;MHSSLSLERISDDLFMIFENEIMFQRYYPPKESIEKRTDEYFEQKSKEMEMESGEFKDSEIELLKNRIFKDILPAFSEYRQIKDSYLEGIEKRSLLKYIGFTMLGLETLEAVFLKTGAFAPPILITSVLFEICLGAAIYRVKNLTDQGKTVAAKEHFFATVHNTQESLYTDIEYSEYQHKKGTDQIVSEINVLLKKYDNKDHFWDDFIKIRKHDPTTRKSFEKLNTPKFAEFTLLHFDDKYNSQIRKIRYDELFKQAELYFKNKQ
;
A
#
# COMPACT_ATOMS: atom_id res chain seq x y z
N MET A 1 -0.44 20.66 6.75
CA MET A 1 0.49 20.55 5.61
C MET A 1 0.24 19.20 4.98
N HIS A 2 -0.43 19.14 3.82
CA HIS A 2 -0.55 17.88 3.08
C HIS A 2 0.82 17.55 2.50
N SER A 3 1.40 16.42 2.90
CA SER A 3 2.58 15.82 2.27
C SER A 3 2.40 15.84 0.75
N SER A 4 3.40 16.33 0.01
CA SER A 4 3.43 16.30 -1.45
C SER A 4 3.42 14.86 -2.01
N LEU A 5 3.75 13.86 -1.18
CA LEU A 5 3.70 12.44 -1.48
C LEU A 5 2.48 11.79 -0.82
N SER A 6 1.58 11.27 -1.66
CA SER A 6 0.55 10.29 -1.29
C SER A 6 0.66 9.06 -2.19
N LEU A 7 0.17 7.91 -1.71
CA LEU A 7 0.17 6.69 -2.50
C LEU A 7 -0.65 6.88 -3.79
N GLU A 8 -1.78 7.57 -3.72
CA GLU A 8 -2.60 7.90 -4.88
C GLU A 8 -1.82 8.69 -5.93
N ARG A 9 -1.11 9.76 -5.53
CA ARG A 9 -0.39 10.61 -6.48
C ARG A 9 0.77 9.88 -7.15
N ILE A 10 1.51 9.09 -6.39
CA ILE A 10 2.59 8.24 -6.92
C ILE A 10 2.01 7.16 -7.85
N SER A 11 0.89 6.56 -7.47
CA SER A 11 0.23 5.54 -8.28
C SER A 11 -0.32 6.12 -9.57
N ASP A 12 -0.90 7.32 -9.55
CA ASP A 12 -1.36 8.03 -10.73
C ASP A 12 -0.21 8.35 -11.68
N ASP A 13 0.90 8.87 -11.16
CA ASP A 13 2.10 9.17 -11.94
C ASP A 13 2.69 7.90 -12.58
N LEU A 14 2.88 6.84 -11.79
CA LEU A 14 3.35 5.55 -12.29
C LEU A 14 2.37 4.93 -13.29
N PHE A 15 1.07 5.02 -13.02
CA PHE A 15 0.02 4.52 -13.92
C PHE A 15 0.05 5.27 -15.25
N MET A 16 0.24 6.59 -15.24
CA MET A 16 0.37 7.40 -16.47
C MET A 16 1.64 7.06 -17.25
N ILE A 17 2.78 6.89 -16.55
CA ILE A 17 4.04 6.46 -17.17
C ILE A 17 3.85 5.10 -17.83
N PHE A 18 3.25 4.14 -17.13
CA PHE A 18 3.09 2.79 -17.64
C PHE A 18 1.97 2.68 -18.70
N GLU A 19 0.88 3.43 -18.58
CA GLU A 19 -0.25 3.42 -19.52
C GLU A 19 0.11 4.10 -20.84
N ASN A 20 0.80 5.25 -20.81
CA ASN A 20 1.26 5.92 -22.03
C ASN A 20 2.22 5.03 -22.82
N GLU A 21 3.00 4.20 -22.14
CA GLU A 21 3.89 3.26 -22.78
C GLU A 21 3.18 2.02 -23.33
N ILE A 22 2.07 1.54 -22.76
CA ILE A 22 1.31 0.40 -23.33
C ILE A 22 0.90 0.66 -24.79
N MET A 23 0.64 1.93 -25.16
CA MET A 23 0.39 2.33 -26.56
C MET A 23 1.63 2.17 -27.47
N PHE A 24 2.85 2.29 -26.93
CA PHE A 24 4.13 2.17 -27.65
C PHE A 24 4.80 0.79 -27.52
N GLN A 25 4.53 0.05 -26.44
CA GLN A 25 5.18 -1.22 -26.09
C GLN A 25 4.79 -2.39 -26.98
N ARG A 26 3.70 -2.25 -27.76
CA ARG A 26 3.35 -3.20 -28.82
C ARG A 26 4.40 -3.27 -29.95
N TYR A 27 5.19 -2.22 -30.11
CA TYR A 27 6.26 -2.13 -31.11
C TYR A 27 7.66 -2.19 -30.48
N TYR A 28 7.81 -1.79 -29.22
CA TYR A 28 9.08 -1.82 -28.47
C TYR A 28 8.86 -2.21 -27.00
N PRO A 29 9.00 -3.50 -26.63
CA PRO A 29 8.92 -3.89 -25.22
C PRO A 29 9.99 -3.14 -24.41
N PRO A 30 9.66 -2.69 -23.19
CA PRO A 30 10.60 -1.94 -22.37
C PRO A 30 11.78 -2.85 -22.02
N LYS A 31 12.99 -2.32 -22.12
CA LYS A 31 14.23 -3.08 -21.81
C LYS A 31 14.38 -3.37 -20.32
N GLU A 32 13.63 -2.67 -19.47
CA GLU A 32 13.74 -2.69 -18.03
C GLU A 32 12.41 -3.08 -17.39
N SER A 33 12.48 -3.79 -16.26
CA SER A 33 11.31 -4.29 -15.57
C SER A 33 10.52 -3.15 -14.89
N ILE A 34 9.24 -3.39 -14.60
CA ILE A 34 8.37 -2.42 -13.93
C ILE A 34 8.95 -2.04 -12.56
N GLU A 35 9.51 -3.02 -11.86
CA GLU A 35 10.18 -2.86 -10.56
C GLU A 35 11.35 -1.89 -10.66
N LYS A 36 12.28 -2.10 -11.60
CA LYS A 36 13.47 -1.26 -11.76
C LYS A 36 13.10 0.20 -12.04
N ARG A 37 12.10 0.44 -12.89
CA ARG A 37 11.65 1.79 -13.21
C ARG A 37 10.91 2.46 -12.06
N THR A 38 10.23 1.67 -11.25
CA THR A 38 9.61 2.16 -10.01
C THR A 38 10.69 2.59 -9.02
N ASP A 39 11.77 1.82 -8.91
CA ASP A 39 12.95 2.22 -8.12
C ASP A 39 13.55 3.53 -8.65
N GLU A 40 13.78 3.66 -9.95
CA GLU A 40 14.32 4.87 -10.58
C GLU A 40 13.41 6.10 -10.35
N TYR A 41 12.08 5.91 -10.39
CA TYR A 41 11.11 6.94 -10.06
C TYR A 41 11.29 7.44 -8.61
N PHE A 42 11.43 6.52 -7.65
CA PHE A 42 11.67 6.86 -6.25
C PHE A 42 13.03 7.54 -6.05
N GLU A 43 14.08 7.09 -6.74
CA GLU A 43 15.39 7.75 -6.70
C GLU A 43 15.35 9.18 -7.25
N GLN A 44 14.59 9.41 -8.32
CA GLN A 44 14.43 10.76 -8.88
C GLN A 44 13.65 11.65 -7.91
N LYS A 45 12.51 11.17 -7.39
CA LYS A 45 11.70 11.93 -6.43
C LYS A 45 12.44 12.24 -5.13
N SER A 46 13.25 11.30 -4.67
CA SER A 46 14.17 11.47 -3.55
C SER A 46 15.12 12.65 -3.77
N LYS A 47 15.77 12.73 -4.94
CA LYS A 47 16.69 13.82 -5.30
C LYS A 47 15.96 15.17 -5.42
N GLU A 48 14.78 15.19 -6.03
CA GLU A 48 13.95 16.41 -6.14
C GLU A 48 13.60 16.97 -4.76
N MET A 49 13.19 16.12 -3.81
CA MET A 49 12.87 16.54 -2.45
C MET A 49 14.07 17.05 -1.65
N GLU A 50 15.23 16.40 -1.80
CA GLU A 50 16.48 16.83 -1.15
C GLU A 50 16.85 18.25 -1.60
N MET A 51 16.71 18.52 -2.90
CA MET A 51 16.98 19.84 -3.48
C MET A 51 15.99 20.93 -3.03
N GLU A 52 14.71 20.59 -2.87
CA GLU A 52 13.66 21.56 -2.54
C GLU A 52 13.58 21.89 -1.05
N SER A 53 13.76 20.90 -0.18
CA SER A 53 13.47 21.04 1.26
C SER A 53 14.71 21.04 2.15
N GLY A 54 15.86 20.57 1.66
CA GLY A 54 17.09 20.41 2.46
C GLY A 54 16.99 19.37 3.59
N GLU A 55 15.81 18.75 3.80
CA GLU A 55 15.56 17.69 4.77
C GLU A 55 15.17 16.40 4.04
N PHE A 56 15.96 15.35 4.26
CA PHE A 56 15.71 14.05 3.67
C PHE A 56 14.89 13.17 4.62
N LYS A 57 13.60 12.99 4.32
CA LYS A 57 12.71 12.12 5.09
C LYS A 57 12.70 10.68 4.57
N ASP A 58 13.85 10.02 4.72
CA ASP A 58 14.12 8.67 4.19
C ASP A 58 13.06 7.64 4.60
N SER A 59 12.59 7.70 5.85
CA SER A 59 11.59 6.77 6.39
C SER A 59 10.21 6.88 5.74
N GLU A 60 9.77 8.09 5.38
CA GLU A 60 8.45 8.30 4.73
C GLU A 60 8.49 7.77 3.29
N ILE A 61 9.60 8.02 2.58
CA ILE A 61 9.82 7.54 1.21
C ILE A 61 9.91 6.02 1.18
N GLU A 62 10.71 5.41 2.07
CA GLU A 62 10.85 3.95 2.16
C GLU A 62 9.53 3.26 2.50
N LEU A 63 8.72 3.85 3.36
CA LEU A 63 7.39 3.31 3.71
C LEU A 63 6.43 3.35 2.50
N LEU A 64 6.41 4.45 1.75
CA LEU A 64 5.63 4.57 0.52
C LEU A 64 6.13 3.61 -0.57
N LYS A 65 7.45 3.52 -0.74
CA LYS A 65 8.10 2.59 -1.65
C LYS A 65 7.71 1.14 -1.35
N ASN A 66 7.83 0.73 -0.09
CA ASN A 66 7.43 -0.62 0.33
C ASN A 66 5.97 -0.93 0.02
N ARG A 67 5.05 0.02 0.25
CA ARG A 67 3.63 -0.15 -0.10
C ARG A 67 3.40 -0.22 -1.60
N ILE A 68 4.10 0.59 -2.39
CA ILE A 68 4.02 0.52 -3.84
C ILE A 68 4.44 -0.86 -4.36
N PHE A 69 5.59 -1.37 -3.90
CA PHE A 69 6.10 -2.67 -4.32
C PHE A 69 5.23 -3.83 -3.87
N LYS A 70 4.70 -3.77 -2.65
CA LYS A 70 3.94 -4.87 -2.05
C LYS A 70 2.49 -4.93 -2.55
N ASP A 71 1.83 -3.78 -2.64
CA ASP A 71 0.38 -3.72 -2.77
C ASP A 71 -0.05 -3.17 -4.15
N ILE A 72 0.69 -2.20 -4.72
CA ILE A 72 0.25 -1.45 -5.92
C ILE A 72 0.83 -2.04 -7.22
N LEU A 73 2.10 -2.43 -7.26
CA LEU A 73 2.70 -3.07 -8.44
C LEU A 73 2.03 -4.40 -8.82
N PRO A 74 1.67 -5.29 -7.86
CA PRO A 74 0.90 -6.48 -8.18
C PRO A 74 -0.48 -6.14 -8.76
N ALA A 75 -1.20 -5.18 -8.15
CA ALA A 75 -2.50 -4.73 -8.66
C ALA A 75 -2.39 -4.14 -10.08
N PHE A 76 -1.32 -3.40 -10.37
CA PHE A 76 -1.03 -2.91 -11.71
C PHE A 76 -0.78 -4.05 -12.70
N SER A 77 -0.02 -5.07 -12.28
CA SER A 77 0.29 -6.24 -13.10
C SER A 77 -0.97 -7.07 -13.43
N GLU A 78 -1.87 -7.23 -12.46
CA GLU A 78 -3.18 -7.87 -12.67
C GLU A 78 -4.04 -7.08 -13.67
N TYR A 79 -4.17 -5.76 -13.47
CA TYR A 79 -4.85 -4.88 -14.43
C TYR A 79 -4.28 -5.04 -15.84
N ARG A 80 -2.96 -5.06 -15.97
CA ARG A 80 -2.26 -5.19 -17.25
C ARG A 80 -2.55 -6.52 -17.93
N GLN A 81 -2.45 -7.64 -17.20
CA GLN A 81 -2.77 -8.97 -17.74
C GLN A 81 -4.20 -9.05 -18.26
N ILE A 82 -5.15 -8.49 -17.50
CA ILE A 82 -6.56 -8.43 -17.90
C ILE A 82 -6.72 -7.61 -19.18
N LYS A 83 -6.13 -6.40 -19.21
CA LYS A 83 -6.20 -5.49 -20.36
C LYS A 83 -5.58 -6.12 -21.61
N ASP A 84 -4.38 -6.70 -21.51
CA ASP A 84 -3.67 -7.33 -22.62
C ASP A 84 -4.46 -8.52 -23.17
N SER A 85 -5.02 -9.37 -22.30
CA SER A 85 -5.86 -10.51 -22.70
C SER A 85 -7.10 -10.07 -23.48
N TYR A 86 -7.80 -9.03 -23.02
CA TYR A 86 -8.99 -8.52 -23.72
C TYR A 86 -8.64 -7.78 -25.01
N LEU A 87 -7.54 -7.02 -25.04
CA LEU A 87 -7.06 -6.36 -26.27
C LEU A 87 -6.67 -7.38 -27.34
N GLU A 88 -5.95 -8.44 -26.98
CA GLU A 88 -5.61 -9.53 -27.89
C GLU A 88 -6.87 -10.24 -28.42
N GLY A 89 -7.85 -10.47 -27.53
CA GLY A 89 -9.14 -11.05 -27.89
C GLY A 89 -10.00 -10.17 -28.81
N ILE A 90 -9.85 -8.84 -28.73
CA ILE A 90 -10.50 -7.88 -29.63
C ILE A 90 -9.79 -7.88 -31.00
N GLU A 91 -8.46 -7.90 -31.03
CA GLU A 91 -7.69 -7.91 -32.29
C GLU A 91 -7.86 -9.17 -33.12
N LYS A 92 -7.88 -10.33 -32.46
CA LYS A 92 -8.11 -11.62 -33.13
C LYS A 92 -9.56 -11.79 -33.59
N ARG A 93 -10.45 -10.85 -33.26
CA ARG A 93 -11.88 -10.94 -33.54
C ARG A 93 -12.17 -10.50 -34.98
N SER A 94 -12.87 -11.37 -35.69
CA SER A 94 -13.31 -11.09 -37.06
C SER A 94 -14.81 -10.94 -37.10
N LEU A 95 -15.30 -9.77 -37.56
CA LEU A 95 -16.72 -9.54 -37.83
C LEU A 95 -17.29 -10.60 -38.77
N LEU A 96 -16.53 -10.98 -39.80
CA LEU A 96 -16.93 -12.00 -40.77
C LEU A 96 -17.14 -13.37 -40.12
N LYS A 97 -16.34 -13.73 -39.11
CA LYS A 97 -16.56 -14.99 -38.36
C LYS A 97 -17.89 -14.95 -37.61
N TYR A 98 -18.25 -13.83 -37.00
CA TYR A 98 -19.52 -13.70 -36.27
C TYR A 98 -20.73 -13.72 -37.21
N ILE A 99 -20.63 -13.09 -38.38
CA ILE A 99 -21.63 -13.18 -39.45
C ILE A 99 -21.74 -14.62 -39.94
N GLY A 100 -20.63 -15.30 -40.25
CA GLY A 100 -20.64 -16.69 -40.70
C GLY A 100 -21.22 -17.67 -39.68
N PHE A 101 -20.88 -17.52 -38.38
CA PHE A 101 -21.44 -18.35 -37.32
C PHE A 101 -22.94 -18.14 -37.12
N THR A 102 -23.42 -16.90 -37.28
CA THR A 102 -24.87 -16.61 -37.16
C THR A 102 -25.65 -17.17 -38.33
N MET A 103 -25.14 -17.05 -39.56
CA MET A 103 -25.72 -17.70 -40.74
C MET A 103 -25.82 -19.22 -40.56
N LEU A 104 -24.70 -19.90 -40.24
CA LEU A 104 -24.68 -21.35 -40.03
C LEU A 104 -25.61 -21.79 -38.89
N GLY A 105 -25.66 -21.05 -37.79
CA GLY A 105 -26.52 -21.37 -36.65
C GLY A 105 -28.00 -21.29 -36.99
N LEU A 106 -28.40 -20.28 -37.76
CA LEU A 106 -29.78 -20.10 -38.20
C LEU A 106 -30.20 -21.14 -39.26
N GLU A 107 -29.32 -21.47 -40.22
CA GLU A 107 -29.52 -22.57 -41.17
C GLU A 107 -29.71 -23.92 -40.45
N THR A 108 -28.90 -24.18 -39.42
CA THR A 108 -29.01 -25.41 -38.63
C THR A 108 -30.31 -25.48 -37.84
N LEU A 109 -30.74 -24.35 -37.26
CA LEU A 109 -32.02 -24.23 -36.56
C LEU A 109 -33.20 -24.48 -37.51
N GLU A 110 -33.18 -23.88 -38.70
CA GLU A 110 -34.21 -24.08 -39.72
C GLU A 110 -34.30 -25.55 -40.13
N ALA A 111 -33.18 -26.22 -40.38
CA ALA A 111 -33.14 -27.64 -40.70
C ALA A 111 -33.74 -28.52 -39.59
N VAL A 112 -33.52 -28.17 -38.31
CA VAL A 112 -34.12 -28.87 -37.16
C VAL A 112 -35.63 -28.63 -37.10
N PHE A 113 -36.11 -27.41 -37.33
CA PHE A 113 -37.55 -27.11 -37.34
C PHE A 113 -38.28 -27.82 -38.49
N LEU A 114 -37.70 -27.85 -39.69
CA LEU A 114 -38.24 -28.58 -40.83
C LEU A 114 -38.31 -30.09 -40.57
N LYS A 115 -37.28 -30.66 -39.92
CA LYS A 115 -37.24 -32.08 -39.56
C LYS A 115 -38.26 -32.48 -38.49
N THR A 116 -38.66 -31.54 -37.62
CA THR A 116 -39.62 -31.78 -36.53
C THR A 116 -41.08 -31.55 -36.93
N GLY A 117 -41.35 -31.22 -38.20
CA GLY A 117 -42.71 -31.10 -38.74
C GLY A 117 -43.47 -29.85 -38.29
N ALA A 118 -42.80 -28.91 -37.61
CA ALA A 118 -43.35 -27.59 -37.34
C ALA A 118 -43.45 -26.82 -38.66
N PHE A 119 -44.65 -26.36 -39.01
CA PHE A 119 -44.91 -25.54 -40.21
C PHE A 119 -44.17 -24.20 -40.06
N ALA A 120 -42.91 -24.14 -40.46
CA ALA A 120 -42.15 -22.91 -40.54
C ALA A 120 -42.34 -22.32 -41.95
N PRO A 121 -43.04 -21.18 -42.12
CA PRO A 121 -43.09 -20.53 -43.41
C PRO A 121 -41.66 -20.19 -43.86
N PRO A 122 -41.32 -20.38 -45.15
CA PRO A 122 -39.96 -20.22 -45.71
C PRO A 122 -39.43 -18.76 -45.70
N ILE A 123 -40.05 -17.87 -44.91
CA ILE A 123 -39.83 -16.43 -44.87
C ILE A 123 -39.26 -15.99 -43.49
N LEU A 124 -39.23 -16.87 -42.47
CA LEU A 124 -39.08 -16.40 -41.09
C LEU A 124 -37.66 -16.10 -40.58
N ILE A 125 -36.57 -16.58 -41.19
CA ILE A 125 -35.22 -16.38 -40.60
C ILE A 125 -34.12 -15.98 -41.62
N THR A 126 -34.27 -16.33 -42.89
CA THR A 126 -33.17 -16.34 -43.88
C THR A 126 -33.05 -15.11 -44.78
N SER A 127 -33.47 -13.92 -44.31
CA SER A 127 -33.03 -12.72 -45.04
C SER A 127 -31.55 -12.50 -44.70
N VAL A 128 -30.66 -12.70 -45.67
CA VAL A 128 -29.20 -12.53 -45.54
C VAL A 128 -28.85 -11.22 -44.81
N LEU A 129 -29.63 -10.16 -45.05
CA LEU A 129 -29.48 -8.87 -44.37
C LEU A 129 -29.74 -8.95 -42.85
N PHE A 130 -30.76 -9.67 -42.41
CA PHE A 130 -31.05 -9.88 -40.98
C PHE A 130 -29.93 -10.66 -40.29
N GLU A 131 -29.41 -11.71 -40.93
CA GLU A 131 -28.33 -12.54 -40.38
C GLU A 131 -27.02 -11.76 -40.26
N ILE A 132 -26.69 -10.96 -41.29
CA ILE A 132 -25.56 -10.01 -41.25
C ILE A 132 -25.73 -9.01 -40.10
N CYS A 133 -26.92 -8.42 -39.96
CA CYS A 133 -27.21 -7.47 -38.88
C CYS A 133 -27.10 -8.12 -37.50
N LEU A 134 -27.57 -9.36 -37.34
CA LEU A 134 -27.50 -10.11 -36.09
C LEU A 134 -26.04 -10.45 -35.73
N GLY A 135 -25.25 -10.94 -36.68
CA GLY A 135 -23.82 -11.19 -36.50
C GLY A 135 -23.04 -9.92 -36.13
N ALA A 136 -23.35 -8.80 -36.78
CA ALA A 136 -22.77 -7.50 -36.46
C ALA A 136 -23.19 -7.00 -35.06
N ALA A 137 -24.43 -7.21 -34.66
CA ALA A 137 -24.93 -6.87 -33.32
C ALA A 137 -24.22 -7.68 -32.24
N ILE A 138 -24.09 -9.01 -32.41
CA ILE A 138 -23.37 -9.88 -31.46
C ILE A 138 -21.90 -9.49 -31.37
N TYR A 139 -21.25 -9.20 -32.50
CA TYR A 139 -19.88 -8.69 -32.54
C TYR A 139 -19.72 -7.40 -31.71
N ARG A 140 -20.62 -6.43 -31.91
CA ARG A 140 -20.61 -5.16 -31.15
C ARG A 140 -20.83 -5.38 -29.66
N VAL A 141 -21.85 -6.17 -29.28
CA VAL A 141 -22.14 -6.47 -27.86
C VAL A 141 -20.93 -7.12 -27.19
N LYS A 142 -20.27 -8.06 -27.88
CA LYS A 142 -19.08 -8.71 -27.35
C LYS A 142 -17.90 -7.73 -27.19
N ASN A 143 -17.68 -6.82 -28.15
CA ASN A 143 -16.66 -5.78 -28.03
C ASN A 143 -16.93 -4.83 -26.85
N LEU A 144 -18.17 -4.37 -26.71
CA LEU A 144 -18.58 -3.50 -25.59
C LEU A 144 -18.41 -4.20 -24.24
N THR A 145 -18.76 -5.49 -24.18
CA THR A 145 -18.61 -6.28 -22.95
C THR A 145 -17.14 -6.38 -22.54
N ASP A 146 -16.24 -6.68 -23.48
CA ASP A 146 -14.82 -6.82 -23.16
C ASP A 146 -14.16 -5.47 -22.86
N GLN A 147 -14.58 -4.38 -23.52
CA GLN A 147 -14.21 -3.02 -23.13
C GLN A 147 -14.66 -2.70 -21.70
N GLY A 148 -15.90 -3.05 -21.34
CA GLY A 148 -16.41 -2.87 -19.98
C GLY A 148 -15.58 -3.62 -18.93
N LYS A 149 -15.04 -4.79 -19.26
CA LYS A 149 -14.14 -5.52 -18.36
C LYS A 149 -12.78 -4.84 -18.19
N THR A 150 -12.25 -4.20 -19.23
CA THR A 150 -11.02 -3.40 -19.09
C THR A 150 -11.24 -2.15 -18.23
N VAL A 151 -12.41 -1.53 -18.31
CA VAL A 151 -12.80 -0.40 -17.46
C VAL A 151 -12.94 -0.85 -16.01
N ALA A 152 -13.66 -1.94 -15.76
CA ALA A 152 -13.82 -2.49 -14.41
C ALA A 152 -12.47 -2.88 -13.78
N ALA A 153 -11.54 -3.43 -14.55
CA ALA A 153 -10.19 -3.73 -14.07
C ALA A 153 -9.40 -2.46 -13.70
N LYS A 154 -9.56 -1.37 -14.47
CA LYS A 154 -8.97 -0.06 -14.15
C LYS A 154 -9.57 0.52 -12.87
N GLU A 155 -10.89 0.47 -12.72
CA GLU A 155 -11.59 0.90 -11.49
C GLU A 155 -11.13 0.08 -10.27
N HIS A 156 -11.00 -1.23 -10.41
CA HIS A 156 -10.49 -2.10 -9.35
C HIS A 156 -9.06 -1.73 -8.94
N PHE A 157 -8.18 -1.42 -9.89
CA PHE A 157 -6.83 -0.94 -9.60
C PHE A 157 -6.84 0.31 -8.72
N PHE A 158 -7.59 1.35 -9.11
CA PHE A 158 -7.66 2.60 -8.33
C PHE A 158 -8.35 2.41 -6.97
N ALA A 159 -9.34 1.52 -6.88
CA ALA A 159 -9.93 1.15 -5.60
C ALA A 159 -8.89 0.50 -4.67
N THR A 160 -8.03 -0.38 -5.19
CA THR A 160 -6.93 -0.97 -4.41
C THR A 160 -5.93 0.07 -3.94
N VAL A 161 -5.57 1.04 -4.79
CA VAL A 161 -4.70 2.17 -4.41
C VAL A 161 -5.32 2.96 -3.27
N HIS A 162 -6.59 3.33 -3.39
CA HIS A 162 -7.32 4.08 -2.37
C HIS A 162 -7.38 3.33 -1.03
N ASN A 163 -7.78 2.06 -1.04
CA ASN A 163 -7.83 1.21 0.16
C ASN A 163 -6.45 1.04 0.81
N THR A 164 -5.39 0.94 0.01
CA THR A 164 -4.01 0.86 0.52
C THR A 164 -3.60 2.15 1.20
N GLN A 165 -4.00 3.29 0.65
CA GLN A 165 -3.77 4.60 1.26
C GLN A 165 -4.53 4.76 2.59
N GLU A 166 -5.80 4.38 2.65
CA GLU A 166 -6.57 4.40 3.91
C GLU A 166 -5.94 3.48 4.97
N SER A 167 -5.52 2.27 4.58
CA SER A 167 -4.81 1.36 5.48
C SER A 167 -3.50 1.97 5.99
N LEU A 168 -2.76 2.68 5.14
CA LEU A 168 -1.52 3.35 5.54
C LEU A 168 -1.76 4.42 6.59
N TYR A 169 -2.78 5.27 6.38
CA TYR A 169 -3.14 6.30 7.35
C TYR A 169 -3.61 5.69 8.67
N THR A 170 -4.39 4.62 8.61
CA THR A 170 -4.83 3.89 9.81
C THR A 170 -3.65 3.29 10.57
N ASP A 171 -2.67 2.71 9.87
CA ASP A 171 -1.47 2.15 10.49
C ASP A 171 -0.61 3.24 11.15
N ILE A 172 -0.47 4.40 10.49
CA ILE A 172 0.24 5.56 11.05
C ILE A 172 -0.48 6.05 12.31
N GLU A 173 -1.79 6.27 12.25
CA GLU A 173 -2.59 6.74 13.39
C GLU A 173 -2.53 5.74 14.55
N TYR A 174 -2.60 4.44 14.26
CA TYR A 174 -2.46 3.40 15.27
C TYR A 174 -1.06 3.38 15.88
N SER A 175 -0.01 3.56 15.08
CA SER A 175 1.36 3.64 15.58
C SER A 175 1.59 4.87 16.47
N GLU A 176 1.04 6.02 16.09
CA GLU A 176 1.08 7.26 16.87
C GLU A 176 0.30 7.10 18.17
N TYR A 177 -0.88 6.48 18.12
CA TYR A 177 -1.69 6.18 19.29
C TYR A 177 -0.97 5.23 20.25
N GLN A 178 -0.37 4.15 19.76
CA GLN A 178 0.44 3.21 20.55
C GLN A 178 1.66 3.91 21.16
N HIS A 179 2.35 4.74 20.38
CA HIS A 179 3.47 5.53 20.87
C HIS A 179 3.04 6.50 21.97
N LYS A 180 1.92 7.21 21.79
CA LYS A 180 1.38 8.15 22.77
C LYS A 180 0.96 7.45 24.06
N LYS A 181 0.24 6.32 23.96
CA LYS A 181 -0.16 5.49 25.11
C LYS A 181 1.06 4.93 25.86
N GLY A 182 2.08 4.46 25.13
CA GLY A 182 3.35 4.02 25.72
C GLY A 182 4.10 5.17 26.40
N THR A 183 4.10 6.37 25.80
CA THR A 183 4.68 7.59 26.38
C THR A 183 3.96 7.99 27.66
N ASP A 184 2.62 8.01 27.69
CA ASP A 184 1.84 8.37 28.88
C ASP A 184 2.13 7.42 30.06
N GLN A 185 2.26 6.12 29.78
CA GLN A 185 2.65 5.14 30.79
C GLN A 185 4.07 5.42 31.32
N ILE A 186 5.04 5.63 30.42
CA ILE A 186 6.43 5.95 30.79
C ILE A 186 6.50 7.23 31.62
N VAL A 187 5.78 8.29 31.22
CA VAL A 187 5.72 9.56 31.95
C VAL A 187 5.13 9.38 33.34
N SER A 188 4.11 8.53 33.51
CA SER A 188 3.54 8.24 34.83
C SER A 188 4.55 7.54 35.76
N GLU A 189 5.28 6.54 35.26
CA GLU A 189 6.32 5.82 35.99
C GLU A 189 7.49 6.76 36.37
N ILE A 190 7.89 7.63 35.44
CA ILE A 190 8.92 8.66 35.67
C ILE A 190 8.46 9.63 36.77
N ASN A 191 7.23 10.12 36.72
CA ASN A 191 6.73 11.05 37.73
C ASN A 191 6.69 10.42 39.13
N VAL A 192 6.39 9.12 39.23
CA VAL A 192 6.50 8.37 40.50
C VAL A 192 7.95 8.29 40.97
N LEU A 193 8.91 8.04 40.07
CA LEU A 193 10.33 8.05 40.38
C LEU A 193 10.82 9.42 40.87
N LEU A 194 10.50 10.49 40.14
CA LEU A 194 10.95 11.86 40.44
C LEU A 194 10.42 12.35 41.79
N LYS A 195 9.22 11.93 42.20
CA LYS A 195 8.66 12.23 43.53
C LYS A 195 9.45 11.61 44.69
N LYS A 196 10.28 10.59 44.45
CA LYS A 196 11.15 9.99 45.49
C LYS A 196 12.40 10.83 45.76
N TYR A 197 12.65 11.89 44.99
CA TYR A 197 13.82 12.75 45.11
C TYR A 197 13.45 14.15 45.58
N ASP A 198 13.99 14.53 46.74
CA ASP A 198 13.83 15.88 47.31
C ASP A 198 14.83 16.87 46.72
N ASN A 199 15.97 16.38 46.24
CA ASN A 199 17.06 17.17 45.66
C ASN A 199 17.39 16.70 44.24
N LYS A 200 17.54 17.67 43.33
CA LYS A 200 17.98 17.50 41.94
C LYS A 200 19.34 16.79 41.85
N ASP A 201 20.31 17.13 42.70
CA ASP A 201 21.68 16.60 42.60
C ASP A 201 21.72 15.09 42.89
N HIS A 202 20.99 14.65 43.92
CA HIS A 202 20.86 13.23 44.25
C HIS A 202 20.19 12.42 43.12
N PHE A 203 19.24 13.03 42.40
CA PHE A 203 18.66 12.38 41.24
C PHE A 203 19.68 12.20 40.12
N TRP A 204 20.44 13.25 39.77
CA TRP A 204 21.41 13.17 38.68
C TRP A 204 22.56 12.22 38.97
N ASP A 205 23.04 12.16 40.21
CA ASP A 205 24.05 11.19 40.64
C ASP A 205 23.59 9.74 40.40
N ASP A 206 22.35 9.43 40.76
CA ASP A 206 21.77 8.10 40.56
C ASP A 206 21.46 7.82 39.09
N PHE A 207 20.94 8.81 38.36
CA PHE A 207 20.64 8.71 36.93
C PHE A 207 21.90 8.41 36.13
N ILE A 208 23.02 9.09 36.39
CA ILE A 208 24.29 8.85 35.70
C ILE A 208 24.78 7.42 35.95
N LYS A 209 24.71 6.94 37.21
CA LYS A 209 25.08 5.56 37.55
C LYS A 209 24.24 4.53 36.79
N ILE A 210 22.92 4.70 36.79
CA ILE A 210 21.99 3.81 36.10
C ILE A 210 22.20 3.85 34.59
N ARG A 211 22.25 5.03 33.97
CA ARG A 211 22.42 5.19 32.51
C ARG A 211 23.74 4.63 32.02
N LYS A 212 24.83 4.78 32.79
CA LYS A 212 26.15 4.26 32.44
C LYS A 212 26.21 2.73 32.47
N HIS A 213 25.52 2.10 33.41
CA HIS A 213 25.62 0.65 33.62
C HIS A 213 24.45 -0.13 32.99
N ASP A 214 23.35 0.53 32.61
CA ASP A 214 22.11 -0.03 32.07
C ASP A 214 21.79 -1.44 32.61
N PRO A 215 21.45 -1.58 33.91
CA PRO A 215 21.36 -2.88 34.53
C PRO A 215 20.18 -3.69 33.97
N THR A 216 20.49 -4.78 33.26
CA THR A 216 19.50 -5.74 32.72
C THR A 216 19.28 -6.97 33.60
N THR A 217 19.89 -7.02 34.79
CA THR A 217 19.67 -8.10 35.76
C THR A 217 19.50 -7.51 37.15
N ARG A 218 18.72 -8.18 37.99
CA ARG A 218 18.54 -7.76 39.38
C ARG A 218 19.87 -7.65 40.14
N LYS A 219 20.77 -8.61 39.93
CA LYS A 219 22.10 -8.63 40.54
C LYS A 219 22.99 -7.48 40.07
N SER A 220 22.89 -7.04 38.82
CA SER A 220 23.65 -5.88 38.32
C SER A 220 23.07 -4.57 38.87
N PHE A 221 21.75 -4.48 39.00
CA PHE A 221 21.08 -3.33 39.62
C PHE A 221 21.44 -3.15 41.10
N GLU A 222 21.37 -4.22 41.89
CA GLU A 222 21.65 -4.18 43.34
C GLU A 222 23.06 -3.66 43.65
N LYS A 223 24.04 -3.88 42.76
CA LYS A 223 25.41 -3.36 42.90
C LYS A 223 25.51 -1.83 42.75
N LEU A 224 24.55 -1.18 42.12
CA LEU A 224 24.59 0.26 41.84
C LEU A 224 24.14 1.10 43.04
N ASN A 225 23.50 0.47 44.04
CA ASN A 225 23.01 1.11 45.26
C ASN A 225 22.10 2.34 45.00
N THR A 226 21.18 2.21 44.04
CA THR A 226 20.22 3.25 43.62
C THR A 226 18.77 2.79 43.84
N PRO A 227 18.35 2.48 45.08
CA PRO A 227 17.09 1.78 45.36
C PRO A 227 15.83 2.51 44.87
N LYS A 228 15.87 3.84 44.75
CA LYS A 228 14.74 4.64 44.27
C LYS A 228 14.37 4.33 42.80
N PHE A 229 15.35 3.88 42.00
CA PHE A 229 15.17 3.47 40.60
C PHE A 229 14.56 2.07 40.42
N ALA A 230 14.41 1.29 41.49
CA ALA A 230 14.08 -0.14 41.40
C ALA A 230 12.82 -0.44 40.57
N GLU A 231 11.76 0.34 40.78
CA GLU A 231 10.49 0.20 40.03
C GLU A 231 10.66 0.59 38.55
N PHE A 232 11.39 1.67 38.27
CA PHE A 232 11.61 2.15 36.90
C PHE A 232 12.44 1.15 36.08
N THR A 233 13.41 0.48 36.70
CA THR A 233 14.29 -0.50 36.07
C THR A 233 13.77 -1.93 36.13
N LEU A 234 12.66 -2.20 36.83
CA LEU A 234 12.16 -3.56 37.05
C LEU A 234 11.89 -4.32 35.74
N LEU A 235 11.37 -3.60 34.74
CA LEU A 235 11.08 -4.15 33.41
C LEU A 235 12.30 -4.17 32.48
N HIS A 236 13.46 -3.70 32.95
CA HIS A 236 14.73 -3.86 32.23
C HIS A 236 15.33 -5.25 32.48
N PHE A 237 14.87 -5.94 33.53
CA PHE A 237 15.33 -7.28 33.86
C PHE A 237 14.71 -8.33 32.95
N ASP A 238 15.47 -9.40 32.71
CA ASP A 238 15.05 -10.57 31.93
C ASP A 238 14.58 -10.21 30.50
N ASP A 239 15.21 -9.19 29.91
CA ASP A 239 14.97 -8.71 28.54
C ASP A 239 13.50 -8.37 28.20
N LYS A 240 12.66 -8.07 29.21
CA LYS A 240 11.28 -7.62 28.96
C LYS A 240 11.22 -6.35 28.12
N TYR A 241 12.21 -5.48 28.25
CA TYR A 241 12.45 -4.36 27.35
C TYR A 241 13.80 -4.51 26.64
N ASN A 242 13.77 -4.48 25.30
CA ASN A 242 14.98 -4.45 24.49
C ASN A 242 15.75 -3.13 24.65
N SER A 243 16.98 -3.08 24.15
CA SER A 243 17.88 -1.92 24.29
C SER A 243 17.31 -0.61 23.72
N GLN A 244 16.53 -0.69 22.64
CA GLN A 244 15.89 0.48 22.02
C GLN A 244 14.81 1.09 22.93
N ILE A 245 13.94 0.25 23.52
CA ILE A 245 12.90 0.69 24.44
C ILE A 245 13.53 1.26 25.72
N ARG A 246 14.59 0.64 26.26
CA ARG A 246 15.30 1.16 27.43
C ARG A 246 15.91 2.54 27.15
N LYS A 247 16.50 2.73 25.97
CA LYS A 247 17.04 4.03 25.55
C LYS A 247 15.95 5.11 25.52
N ILE A 248 14.80 4.84 24.89
CA ILE A 248 13.65 5.76 24.84
C ILE A 248 13.21 6.13 26.27
N ARG A 249 13.11 5.15 27.17
CA ARG A 249 12.73 5.37 28.57
C ARG A 249 13.72 6.28 29.30
N TYR A 250 15.04 6.11 29.12
CA TYR A 250 16.03 6.99 29.76
C TYR A 250 16.03 8.40 29.17
N ASP A 251 15.80 8.54 27.86
CA ASP A 251 15.73 9.85 27.21
C ASP A 251 14.47 10.61 27.63
N GLU A 252 13.34 9.92 27.81
CA GLU A 252 12.13 10.52 28.36
C GLU A 252 12.30 10.88 29.85
N LEU A 253 12.93 10.00 30.64
CA LEU A 253 13.27 10.30 32.04
C LEU A 253 14.13 11.56 32.15
N PHE A 254 15.13 11.72 31.28
CA PHE A 254 15.97 12.92 31.25
C PHE A 254 15.14 14.19 31.01
N LYS A 255 14.30 14.21 29.96
CA LYS A 255 13.45 15.35 29.60
C LYS A 255 12.49 15.73 30.74
N GLN A 256 11.80 14.74 31.29
CA GLN A 256 10.83 14.96 32.36
C GLN A 256 11.51 15.41 33.66
N ALA A 257 12.70 14.89 33.98
CA ALA A 257 13.47 15.33 35.13
C ALA A 257 13.92 16.79 35.01
N GLU A 258 14.40 17.22 33.82
CA GLU A 258 14.76 18.61 33.58
C GLU A 258 13.57 19.54 33.80
N LEU A 259 12.39 19.20 33.28
CA LEU A 259 11.16 19.98 33.47
C LEU A 259 10.73 20.02 34.95
N TYR A 260 10.73 18.87 35.62
CA TYR A 260 10.29 18.74 37.01
C TYR A 260 11.15 19.56 37.98
N PHE A 261 12.48 19.46 37.87
CA PHE A 261 13.37 20.19 38.78
C PHE A 261 13.51 21.67 38.42
N LYS A 262 13.28 22.06 37.16
CA LYS A 262 13.19 23.48 36.77
C LYS A 262 11.96 24.16 37.39
N ASN A 263 10.83 23.45 37.47
CA ASN A 263 9.58 23.99 38.04
C ASN A 263 9.54 23.97 39.58
N LYS A 264 10.52 23.34 40.25
CA LYS A 264 10.66 23.31 41.72
C LYS A 264 11.60 24.39 42.28
N GLN A 265 12.30 25.13 41.40
CA GLN A 265 13.13 26.29 41.75
C GLN A 265 12.26 27.55 41.85
#